data_AF-A0AAU1H4G9-F1
#
_entry.id   AF-A0AAU1H4G9-F1
#
_cell.length_a   1.000
_cell.length_b   1.000
_cell.length_c   1.000
_cell.angle_alpha   90.00
_cell.angle_beta   90.00
_cell.angle_gamma   90.00
#
_symmetry.space_group_name_H-M   'P 1'
#
loop_
_entity.id
_entity.type
_entity.pdbx_description
1 polymer ?
#
loop_
_entity_poly.entity_id
_entity_poly.type
_entity_poly.pdbx_seq_one_letter_code
_entity_poly.pdbx_strand_id
1 'polypeptide(L)'
;MRGRGMTASASDDLLGDFLADPANSALDLTTAVDRCSKALGLRHSVVYLTDVQQHVLVPLTGRGPDLAIDGSLAGWAYRTGWRKRTWAA
;
A
#
# COMPACT_ATOMS: atom_id res chain seq x y z
N MET A 1 -9.67 -24.05 17.12
CA MET A 1 -10.03 -22.65 16.81
C MET A 1 -8.80 -21.97 16.22
N ARG A 2 -8.81 -21.61 14.93
CA ARG A 2 -7.75 -20.79 14.29
C ARG A 2 -8.39 -19.51 13.79
N GLY A 3 -7.87 -18.37 14.24
CA GLY A 3 -8.28 -17.03 13.81
C GLY A 3 -8.07 -16.89 12.31
N ARG A 4 -9.15 -16.53 11.62
CA ARG A 4 -9.27 -16.43 10.17
C ARG A 4 -8.38 -15.30 9.69
N GLY A 5 -7.38 -15.62 8.87
CA GLY A 5 -6.65 -14.61 8.11
C GLY A 5 -7.64 -13.91 7.18
N MET A 6 -7.88 -12.61 7.39
CA MET A 6 -8.40 -11.70 6.39
C MET A 6 -7.27 -11.50 5.38
N THR A 7 -7.07 -12.49 4.52
CA THR A 7 -5.85 -12.67 3.73
C THR A 7 -5.69 -11.54 2.72
N ALA A 8 -4.48 -11.01 2.61
CA ALA A 8 -4.05 -9.86 1.80
C ALA A 8 -4.73 -9.68 0.42
N SER A 9 -5.21 -10.74 -0.23
CA SER A 9 -6.03 -10.66 -1.44
C SER A 9 -7.28 -9.79 -1.26
N ALA A 10 -8.01 -9.96 -0.16
CA ALA A 10 -9.20 -9.15 0.11
C ALA A 10 -8.86 -7.68 0.31
N SER A 11 -7.67 -7.36 0.86
CA SER A 11 -7.24 -5.98 1.07
C SER A 11 -6.77 -5.30 -0.22
N ASP A 12 -6.12 -6.04 -1.12
CA ASP A 12 -5.73 -5.55 -2.44
C ASP A 12 -6.94 -5.29 -3.32
N ASP A 13 -7.92 -6.20 -3.30
CA ASP A 13 -9.16 -6.06 -4.08
C ASP A 13 -9.94 -4.82 -3.60
N LEU A 14 -10.02 -4.61 -2.27
CA LEU A 14 -10.62 -3.40 -1.69
C LEU A 14 -9.90 -2.10 -2.05
N LEU A 15 -8.56 -2.13 -2.17
CA LEU A 15 -7.79 -0.96 -2.60
C LEU A 15 -8.00 -0.66 -4.09
N GLY A 16 -8.02 -1.70 -4.93
CA GLY A 16 -8.30 -1.59 -6.36
C GLY A 16 -9.68 -1.00 -6.61
N ASP A 17 -10.72 -1.54 -5.96
CA ASP A 17 -12.10 -1.06 -6.05
C ASP A 17 -12.22 0.39 -5.55
N PHE A 18 -11.50 0.75 -4.50
CA PHE A 18 -11.47 2.12 -3.96
C PHE A 18 -10.84 3.12 -4.93
N LEU A 19 -9.72 2.76 -5.59
CA LEU A 19 -9.04 3.62 -6.57
C LEU A 19 -9.80 3.71 -7.90
N ALA A 20 -10.60 2.69 -8.24
CA ALA A 20 -11.42 2.67 -9.45
C ALA A 20 -12.60 3.64 -9.38
N ASP A 21 -13.01 4.10 -8.18
CA ASP A 21 -14.04 5.12 -8.00
C ASP A 21 -13.56 6.48 -8.56
N PRO A 22 -14.23 7.07 -9.56
CA PRO A 22 -13.89 8.37 -10.13
C PRO A 22 -13.91 9.52 -9.11
N ALA A 23 -14.64 9.39 -8.00
CA ALA A 23 -14.59 10.36 -6.90
C ALA A 23 -13.25 10.34 -6.16
N ASN A 24 -12.47 9.26 -6.32
CA ASN A 24 -11.14 9.09 -5.75
C ASN A 24 -10.01 9.28 -6.78
N SER A 25 -10.29 9.27 -8.09
CA SER A 25 -9.29 9.48 -9.15
C SER A 25 -8.74 10.91 -9.19
N ALA A 26 -9.50 11.89 -8.69
CA ALA A 26 -9.07 13.27 -8.54
C ALA A 26 -8.43 13.58 -7.18
N LEU A 27 -8.36 12.60 -6.26
CA LEU A 27 -7.79 12.81 -4.94
C LEU A 27 -6.27 12.75 -4.98
N ASP A 28 -5.65 13.65 -4.22
CA ASP A 28 -4.26 13.44 -3.82
C ASP A 28 -4.13 12.09 -3.10
N LEU A 29 -3.06 11.36 -3.41
CA LEU A 29 -2.78 10.00 -2.91
C LEU A 29 -2.85 9.92 -1.37
N THR A 30 -2.48 10.99 -0.68
CA THR A 30 -2.57 11.08 0.79
C THR A 30 -4.02 11.01 1.27
N THR A 31 -4.94 11.69 0.56
CA THR A 31 -6.37 11.72 0.90
C THR A 31 -7.03 10.38 0.61
N ALA A 32 -6.66 9.74 -0.51
CA ALA A 32 -7.10 8.40 -0.84
C ALA A 32 -6.70 7.39 0.24
N VAL A 33 -5.44 7.43 0.70
CA VAL A 33 -4.95 6.52 1.73
C VAL A 33 -5.57 6.80 3.11
N ASP A 34 -5.78 8.06 3.49
CA ASP A 34 -6.47 8.40 4.74
C ASP A 34 -7.90 7.83 4.79
N ARG A 35 -8.66 7.94 3.69
CA ARG A 35 -10.00 7.35 3.56
C ARG A 35 -9.97 5.83 3.64
N CYS A 36 -9.05 5.18 2.92
CA CYS A 36 -8.89 3.73 2.95
C CYS A 36 -8.53 3.24 4.36
N SER A 37 -7.59 3.89 5.04
CA SER A 37 -7.20 3.57 6.42
C SER A 37 -8.38 3.67 7.38
N LYS A 38 -9.21 4.71 7.26
CA LYS A 38 -10.44 4.83 8.05
C LYS A 38 -11.43 3.70 7.76
N ALA A 39 -11.63 3.35 6.49
CA ALA A 39 -12.52 2.26 6.10
C ALA A 39 -12.04 0.89 6.63
N LEU A 40 -10.72 0.68 6.70
CA LEU A 40 -10.09 -0.52 7.26
C LEU A 40 -9.99 -0.51 8.80
N GLY A 41 -10.40 0.57 9.48
CA GLY A 41 -10.29 0.71 10.94
C GLY A 41 -8.87 0.92 11.44
N LEU A 42 -7.94 1.33 10.57
CA LEU A 42 -6.56 1.64 10.92
C LEU A 42 -6.48 3.04 11.53
N ARG A 43 -5.73 3.18 12.63
CA ARG A 43 -5.53 4.49 13.28
C ARG A 43 -4.55 5.36 12.52
N HIS A 44 -3.54 4.76 11.91
CA HIS A 44 -2.46 5.46 11.21
C HIS A 44 -1.98 4.64 10.02
N SER A 45 -1.62 5.33 8.95
CA SER A 45 -0.99 4.78 7.75
C SER A 45 0.06 5.76 7.23
N VAL A 46 1.14 5.23 6.69
CA VAL A 46 2.18 6.02 6.02
C VAL A 46 2.37 5.43 4.63
N VAL A 47 2.32 6.29 3.61
CA VAL A 47 2.65 5.93 2.24
C VAL A 47 4.13 6.17 2.04
N TYR A 48 4.84 5.14 1.60
CA TYR A 48 6.24 5.25 1.22
C TYR A 48 6.38 5.15 -0.29
N LEU A 49 7.18 6.04 -0.86
CA LEU A 49 7.61 6.01 -2.25
C LEU A 49 9.01 5.45 -2.33
N THR A 50 9.25 4.55 -3.28
CA THR A 50 10.63 4.16 -3.61
C THR A 50 11.34 5.31 -4.29
N ASP A 51 12.59 5.56 -3.93
CA ASP A 51 13.46 6.40 -4.74
C ASP A 51 13.70 5.73 -6.11
N VAL A 52 14.17 6.51 -7.09
CA VAL A 52 14.37 6.03 -8.47
C VAL A 52 15.43 4.92 -8.56
N GLN A 53 16.44 4.93 -7.70
CA GLN A 53 17.46 3.89 -7.60
C GLN A 53 16.96 2.64 -6.85
N GLN A 54 15.76 2.71 -6.23
CA GLN A 54 15.11 1.60 -5.52
C GLN A 54 15.92 1.05 -4.35
N HIS A 55 16.56 1.94 -3.58
CA HIS A 55 17.33 1.59 -2.40
C HIS A 55 16.65 2.03 -1.09
N VAL A 56 15.85 3.08 -1.14
CA VAL A 56 15.24 3.75 0.00
C VAL A 56 13.76 4.01 -0.28
N LEU A 57 12.97 3.89 0.78
CA LEU A 57 11.57 4.25 0.87
C LEU A 57 11.45 5.58 1.61
N VAL A 58 10.93 6.59 0.95
CA VAL A 58 10.75 7.95 1.47
C VAL A 58 9.26 8.17 1.77
N PRO A 59 8.88 8.66 2.97
CA PRO A 59 7.48 8.91 3.29
C PRO A 59 6.91 10.05 2.43
N LEU A 60 5.80 9.79 1.74
CA LEU A 60 5.13 10.75 0.84
C LEU A 60 4.83 12.09 1.53
N THR A 61 4.40 12.04 2.79
CA THR A 61 4.01 13.22 3.56
C THR A 61 5.19 13.89 4.28
N GLY A 62 6.41 13.36 4.12
CA GLY A 62 7.59 13.77 4.88
C GLY A 62 7.51 13.47 6.38
N ARG A 63 6.47 12.76 6.84
CA ARG A 63 6.28 12.37 8.24
C ARG A 63 6.70 10.91 8.44
N GLY A 64 7.84 10.74 9.10
CA GLY A 64 8.42 9.44 9.40
C GLY A 64 9.87 9.37 8.94
N PRO A 65 10.59 8.31 9.33
CA PRO A 65 11.95 8.09 8.85
C PRO A 65 11.94 7.51 7.43
N ASP A 66 12.96 7.82 6.65
CA ASP A 66 13.29 7.03 5.46
C ASP A 66 13.64 5.60 5.88
N LEU A 67 13.21 4.62 5.08
CA LEU A 67 13.46 3.21 5.34
C LEU A 67 14.34 2.62 4.23
N ALA A 68 15.39 1.89 4.58
CA ALA A 68 16.09 1.06 3.60
C ALA A 68 15.12 0.02 3.02
N ILE A 69 15.15 -0.20 1.70
CA ILE A 69 14.37 -1.27 1.08
C ILE A 69 14.87 -2.63 1.58
N ASP A 70 16.19 -2.80 1.64
CA ASP A 70 16.77 -4.00 2.20
C ASP A 70 16.67 -4.02 3.72
N GLY A 71 16.15 -5.13 4.24
CA GLY A 71 16.03 -5.37 5.69
C GLY A 71 14.81 -4.73 6.37
N SER A 72 13.96 -3.99 5.65
CA SER A 72 12.70 -3.46 6.21
C SER A 72 11.48 -4.28 5.80
N LEU A 73 10.46 -4.30 6.66
CA LEU A 73 9.18 -4.94 6.35
C LEU A 73 8.49 -4.27 5.15
N ALA A 74 8.57 -2.94 5.07
CA ALA A 74 8.02 -2.17 3.96
C ALA A 74 8.75 -2.48 2.65
N GLY A 75 10.07 -2.62 2.67
CA GLY A 75 10.85 -3.00 1.50
C GLY A 75 10.62 -4.45 1.06
N TRP A 76 10.41 -5.37 2.01
CA TRP A 76 9.96 -6.73 1.69
C TRP A 76 8.60 -6.73 0.98
N ALA A 77 7.64 -5.94 1.47
CA ALA A 77 6.34 -5.80 0.83
C ALA A 77 6.45 -5.19 -0.58
N TYR A 78 7.31 -4.17 -0.76
CA TYR A 78 7.61 -3.60 -2.07
C TYR A 78 8.15 -4.64 -3.06
N ARG A 79 9.14 -5.46 -2.65
CA ARG A 79 9.75 -6.49 -3.51
C ARG A 79 8.81 -7.66 -3.83
N THR A 80 7.86 -7.96 -2.96
CA THR A 80 7.01 -9.16 -3.08
C THR A 80 5.58 -8.88 -3.53
N GLY A 81 5.14 -7.62 -3.45
CA GLY A 81 3.77 -7.19 -3.73
C GLY A 81 3.34 -7.32 -5.19
N TRP A 82 4.27 -7.38 -6.16
CA TRP A 82 3.92 -7.46 -7.58
C TRP A 82 3.60 -8.89 -8.07
N ARG A 83 3.62 -9.93 -7.23
CA ARG A 83 3.31 -11.30 -7.68
C ARG A 83 1.81 -11.56 -7.81
N LYS A 84 1.18 -10.99 -8.86
CA LYS A 84 -0.08 -11.52 -9.44
C LYS A 84 0.06 -11.74 -10.95
N ARG A 85 0.18 -13.04 -11.29
CA ARG A 85 -0.42 -13.76 -12.43
C ARG A 85 0.01 -13.38 -13.86
N THR A 86 0.55 -14.39 -14.55
CA THR A 86 0.75 -14.49 -16.00
C THR A 86 -0.49 -14.05 -16.79
N TRP A 87 -0.30 -13.14 -17.74
CA TRP A 87 -1.26 -12.84 -18.80
C TRP A 87 -1.42 -14.06 -19.70
N ALA A 88 -2.57 -14.74 -19.60
CA ALA A 88 -3.04 -15.71 -20.58
C ALA A 88 -4.55 -15.57 -20.72
N ALA A 89 -4.97 -14.83 -21.75
CA ALA A 89 -6.16 -15.03 -22.55
C ALA A 89 -6.01 -14.20 -23.82
#